data_AF-A0A8H9CHE2-F1
#
_entry.id   AF-A0A8H9CHE2-F1
#
_cell.length_a   1.000
_cell.length_b   1.000
_cell.length_c   1.000
_cell.angle_alpha   90.00
_cell.angle_beta   90.00
_cell.angle_gamma   90.00
#
_symmetry.space_group_name_H-M   'P 1'
#
loop_
_entity.id
_entity.type
_entity.pdbx_description
1 polymer ?
#
loop_
_entity_poly.entity_id
_entity_poly.type
_entity_poly.pdbx_seq_one_letter_code
_entity_poly.pdbx_strand_id
1 'polypeptide(L)' 'MVVKQVNATISIKTHKKHSYKLQGPGINHANQVWSTDIIYIGVAGGIAYMITIINWHSKVVLPHKTSNTMDSQLVMSENY' A
#
# COMPACT_ATOMS: atom_id res chain seq x y z
N MET A 1 -2.99 -1.30 30.12
CA MET A 1 -3.06 -1.33 28.64
C MET A 1 -4.03 -2.41 28.22
N VAL A 2 -5.06 -2.10 27.45
CA VAL A 2 -6.04 -3.08 26.96
C VAL A 2 -5.71 -3.39 25.50
N VAL A 3 -5.36 -4.65 25.21
CA VAL A 3 -5.18 -5.12 23.83
C VAL A 3 -6.55 -5.43 23.25
N LYS A 4 -6.96 -4.69 22.23
CA LYS A 4 -8.19 -4.99 21.48
C LYS A 4 -7.96 -6.25 20.64
N GLN A 5 -8.87 -7.21 20.70
CA GLN A 5 -8.83 -8.41 19.86
C GLN A 5 -8.75 -8.00 18.38
N VAL A 6 -7.73 -8.49 17.66
CA VAL A 6 -7.61 -8.27 16.22
C VAL A 6 -8.63 -9.18 15.52
N ASN A 7 -9.72 -8.61 15.04
CA ASN A 7 -10.72 -9.33 14.26
C ASN A 7 -10.25 -9.46 12.81
N ALA A 8 -9.38 -10.42 12.54
CA ALA A 8 -9.10 -10.86 11.17
C ALA A 8 -10.22 -11.80 10.70
N THR A 9 -10.60 -11.69 9.43
CA THR A 9 -11.56 -12.61 8.80
C THR A 9 -11.05 -14.04 8.90
N ILE A 10 -11.88 -14.96 9.42
CA ILE A 10 -11.53 -16.38 9.52
C ILE A 10 -11.25 -16.91 8.10
N SER A 11 -10.08 -17.52 7.90
CA SER A 11 -9.73 -18.14 6.62
C SER A 11 -10.74 -19.23 6.26
N ILE A 12 -11.44 -19.06 5.14
CA ILE A 12 -12.35 -20.07 4.61
C ILE A 12 -11.51 -21.21 4.01
N LYS A 13 -11.70 -22.45 4.47
CA LYS A 13 -10.87 -23.62 4.11
C LYS A 13 -10.93 -24.00 2.63
N THR A 14 -12.00 -23.62 1.92
CA THR A 14 -12.20 -23.93 0.51
C THR A 14 -11.40 -23.05 -0.44
N HIS A 15 -10.88 -21.91 0.02
CA HIS A 15 -10.10 -21.01 -0.83
C HIS A 15 -8.64 -21.46 -0.87
N LYS A 16 -8.07 -21.46 -2.06
CA LYS A 16 -6.64 -21.73 -2.27
C LYS A 16 -5.83 -20.67 -1.52
N LYS A 17 -4.95 -21.14 -0.63
CA LYS A 17 -3.96 -20.26 0.00
C LYS A 17 -2.88 -19.93 -1.03
N HIS A 18 -2.66 -18.65 -1.26
CA HIS A 18 -1.57 -18.17 -2.10
C HIS A 18 -0.37 -17.85 -1.20
N SER A 19 0.77 -18.48 -1.47
CA SER A 19 2.01 -18.14 -0.78
C SER A 19 2.46 -16.73 -1.19
N TYR A 20 2.94 -15.98 -0.21
CA TYR A 20 3.48 -14.66 -0.44
C TYR A 20 4.78 -14.76 -1.26
N LYS A 21 4.74 -14.33 -2.53
CA LYS A 21 5.85 -14.55 -3.49
C LYS A 21 7.13 -13.77 -3.18
N LEU A 22 7.05 -12.75 -2.32
CA LEU A 22 8.22 -12.00 -1.85
C LEU A 22 8.86 -12.63 -0.60
N GLN A 23 8.44 -13.85 -0.23
CA GLN A 23 9.06 -14.62 0.85
C GLN A 23 10.31 -15.35 0.35
N GLY A 24 11.49 -15.00 0.89
CA GLY A 24 12.76 -15.68 0.59
C GLY A 24 13.85 -14.84 -0.08
N PRO A 25 13.58 -13.95 -1.06
CA PRO A 25 14.64 -13.16 -1.67
C PRO A 25 15.08 -12.00 -0.76
N GLY A 26 16.40 -11.83 -0.62
CA GLY A 26 16.99 -10.61 -0.05
C GLY A 26 16.79 -9.42 -0.99
N ILE A 27 16.46 -8.26 -0.43
CA ILE A 27 16.20 -7.02 -1.20
C ILE A 27 17.48 -6.19 -1.14
N ASN A 28 18.36 -6.44 -2.11
CA ASN A 28 19.78 -6.08 -2.03
C ASN A 28 20.15 -4.88 -2.91
N HIS A 29 19.25 -4.40 -3.77
CA HIS A 29 19.50 -3.26 -4.63
C HIS A 29 18.24 -2.40 -4.82
N ALA A 30 18.47 -1.13 -5.17
CA ALA A 30 17.41 -0.19 -5.45
C ALA A 30 16.58 -0.65 -6.66
N ASN A 31 15.29 -0.34 -6.63
CA ASN A 31 14.33 -0.65 -7.68
C ASN A 31 13.98 -2.15 -7.84
N GLN A 32 14.40 -3.03 -6.92
CA GLN A 32 14.05 -4.46 -6.94
C GLN A 32 12.61 -4.73 -6.51
N VAL A 33 12.15 -4.06 -5.44
CA VAL A 33 10.81 -4.24 -4.86
C VAL A 33 10.26 -2.87 -4.50
N TRP A 34 9.04 -2.62 -4.98
CA TRP A 34 8.31 -1.37 -4.79
C TRP A 34 7.04 -1.70 -4.02
N SER A 35 6.59 -0.79 -3.16
CA SER A 35 5.25 -0.81 -2.58
C SER A 35 4.56 0.50 -2.85
N THR A 36 3.24 0.44 -2.84
CA THR A 36 2.41 1.61 -2.99
C THR A 36 1.34 1.60 -1.93
N ASP A 37 1.21 2.70 -1.20
CA ASP A 37 0.23 2.86 -0.12
C ASP A 37 -0.73 4.01 -0.45
N ILE A 38 -2.03 3.79 -0.21
CA ILE A 38 -3.07 4.82 -0.29
C ILE A 38 -3.39 5.29 1.13
N ILE A 39 -3.23 6.58 1.36
CA ILE A 39 -3.47 7.23 2.66
C ILE A 39 -4.74 8.08 2.55
N TYR A 40 -5.63 7.89 3.52
CA TYR A 40 -6.85 8.69 3.68
C TYR A 40 -6.55 9.82 4.66
N ILE A 41 -6.64 11.06 4.17
CA ILE A 41 -6.38 12.26 4.96
C ILE A 41 -7.70 12.97 5.19
N GLY A 42 -8.15 13.04 6.45
CA GLY A 42 -9.31 13.82 6.82
C GLY A 42 -9.02 15.32 6.68
N VAL A 43 -9.82 16.04 5.91
CA VAL A 43 -9.72 17.49 5.71
C VAL A 43 -11.04 18.16 6.05
N ALA A 44 -11.02 19.47 6.30
CA ALA A 44 -12.25 20.22 6.53
C ALA A 44 -13.15 20.11 5.29
N GLY A 45 -14.29 19.43 5.43
CA GLY A 45 -15.24 19.22 4.34
C GLY A 45 -15.13 17.88 3.58
N GLY A 46 -14.27 16.94 4.00
CA GLY A 46 -14.25 15.61 3.40
C GLY A 46 -12.98 14.80 3.65
N ILE A 47 -12.65 13.93 2.69
CA ILE A 47 -11.48 13.06 2.71
C ILE A 47 -10.67 13.32 1.44
N ALA A 48 -9.37 13.55 1.61
CA ALA A 48 -8.40 13.52 0.51
C ALA A 48 -7.70 12.17 0.48
N TYR A 49 -7.35 11.72 -0.72
CA TYR A 49 -6.66 10.46 -0.99
C TYR A 49 -5.27 10.79 -1.50
N MET A 50 -4.24 10.26 -0.84
CA MET A 50 -2.85 10.41 -1.24
C MET A 50 -2.24 9.06 -1.60
N ILE A 51 -1.52 8.97 -2.71
CA ILE A 51 -0.77 7.77 -3.11
C ILE A 51 0.72 7.97 -2.88
N THR A 52 1.39 6.97 -2.33
CA THR A 52 2.85 7.02 -2.09
C THR A 52 3.51 5.79 -2.70
N ILE A 53 4.54 5.96 -3.53
CA ILE A 53 5.41 4.86 -3.98
C ILE A 53 6.68 4.81 -3.13
N ILE A 54 7.00 3.62 -2.62
CA ILE A 54 8.14 3.37 -1.74
C ILE A 54 9.06 2.32 -2.34
N ASN A 55 10.34 2.65 -2.51
CA ASN A 55 11.38 1.68 -2.84
C ASN A 55 11.83 0.95 -1.57
N TRP A 56 11.69 -0.39 -1.54
CA TRP A 56 11.96 -1.17 -0.33
C TRP A 56 13.42 -1.22 0.08
N HIS A 57 14.35 -1.12 -0.88
CA HIS A 57 15.78 -1.17 -0.58
C HIS A 57 16.28 0.15 0.02
N SER A 58 16.00 1.26 -0.65
CA SER A 58 16.50 2.58 -0.24
C SER A 58 15.62 3.30 0.77
N LYS A 59 14.38 2.84 0.99
CA LYS A 59 13.33 3.52 1.76
C LYS A 59 13.01 4.92 1.24
N VAL A 60 13.38 5.21 -0.01
CA VAL A 60 13.07 6.48 -0.68
C VAL A 60 11.62 6.45 -1.13
N VAL A 61 10.92 7.54 -0.81
CA VAL A 61 9.57 7.84 -1.26
C VAL A 61 9.67 8.66 -2.55
N LEU A 62 9.01 8.19 -3.60
CA LEU A 62 8.87 8.94 -4.86
C LEU A 62 7.72 9.95 -4.77
N PRO A 63 7.67 10.97 -5.65
CA PRO A 63 6.64 12.01 -5.62
C PRO A 63 5.23 11.42 -5.51
N HIS A 64 4.45 11.96 -4.58
CA HIS A 64 3.10 11.51 -4.27
C HIS A 64 2.06 12.32 -5.04
N LYS A 65 0.93 11.68 -5.39
CA LYS A 65 -0.24 12.34 -5.99
C LYS A 65 -1.37 12.41 -4.97
N THR A 66 -2.11 13.51 -4.97
CA THR A 66 -3.26 13.71 -4.09
C THR A 66 -4.51 13.99 -4.92
N SER A 67 -5.63 13.39 -4.53
CA SER A 67 -6.93 13.52 -5.20
C SER A 67 -8.05 13.60 -4.17
N ASN A 68 -9.15 14.29 -4.49
CA ASN A 68 -10.35 14.28 -3.67
C ASN A 68 -11.27 13.07 -3.96
N THR A 69 -10.94 12.29 -4.99
CA THR A 69 -11.69 11.11 -5.41
C THR A 69 -10.77 9.90 -5.50
N MET A 70 -11.22 8.76 -4.96
CA MET A 70 -10.55 7.47 -5.13
C MET A 70 -10.89 6.87 -6.50
N ASP A 71 -9.94 6.90 -7.42
CA ASP A 71 -10.04 6.26 -8.73
C ASP A 71 -8.72 5.55 -9.08
N SER A 72 -8.80 4.55 -9.94
CA SER A 72 -7.67 3.84 -10.55
C SER A 72 -6.61 4.78 -11.14
N GLN A 73 -7.03 5.92 -11.70
CA GLN A 73 -6.13 6.96 -12.22
C GLN A 73 -5.24 7.61 -11.16
N LEU A 74 -5.56 7.44 -9.88
CA LEU A 74 -4.68 7.87 -8.78
C LEU A 74 -3.40 7.02 -8.73
N VAL A 75 -3.47 5.74 -9.12
CA VAL A 75 -2.35 4.79 -9.09
C VAL A 75 -1.71 4.61 -10.46
N MET A 76 -2.55 4.52 -11.50
CA MET A 76 -2.18 4.05 -12.83
C MET A 76 -1.77 5.16 -13.79
N SER A 77 -1.90 6.44 -13.42
CA SER A 77 -1.59 7.53 -14.35
C SER A 77 -0.12 7.51 -14.77
N GLU A 78 0.14 7.58 -16.07
CA GLU A 78 1.45 7.45 -16.71
C GLU A 78 2.46 8.57 -16.36
N ASN A 79 2.06 9.55 -15.56
CA ASN A 79 2.91 10.66 -15.15
C ASN A 79 3.28 10.52 -13.66
N TYR A 80 4.50 10.03 -13.44
CA TYR A 80 5.36 10.43 -12.33
C TYR A 80 6.44 11.36 -12.88
#